data_AF-A0A7V5HNC0-F1
#
_entry.id   AF-A0A7V5HNC0-F1
#
_cell.length_a   1.000
_cell.length_b   1.000
_cell.length_c   1.000
_cell.angle_alpha   90.00
_cell.angle_beta   90.00
_cell.angle_gamma   90.00
#
_symmetry.space_group_name_H-M   'P 1'
#
loop_
_entity.id
_entity.type
_entity.pdbx_description
1 polymer ?
#
loop_
_entity_poly.entity_id
_entity_poly.type
_entity_poly.pdbx_seq_one_letter_code
_entity_poly.pdbx_strand_id
1 'polypeptide(L)'
;TGSVYYTLTSYGKRVLEEIRERNKKVPAFGVKAITMSRMEYFAPQPDWIQYAEERELLGNGFPSKAGRLYAQIASRVMRLPFINEEMREVIQSIPYDRAIPFKKIKEILGEKYNDEKLKDTLMKLDAQALIDALPEDMYVLTEAGKKIKRAIQVVPLGTKIVLTPGICRILLAINEMMGVDERRRIKLPQNLKELKNISGLSDSTFEEEFLRAKRNRFIGTNSIFESGMLIIEALLELSKIRVIWEEITV
;
A
#
# COMPACT_ATOMS: atom_id res chain seq x y z
N THR A 1 15.16 -14.54 -26.90
CA THR A 1 14.67 -14.94 -25.56
C THR A 1 15.09 -13.89 -24.55
N GLY A 2 14.21 -12.95 -24.22
CA GLY A 2 14.53 -11.88 -23.26
C GLY A 2 14.10 -12.30 -21.86
N SER A 3 15.05 -12.68 -21.00
CA SER A 3 14.79 -12.96 -19.59
C SER A 3 14.46 -11.66 -18.85
N VAL A 4 13.33 -11.64 -18.14
CA VAL A 4 12.88 -10.50 -17.34
C VAL A 4 13.84 -10.31 -16.16
N TYR A 5 14.73 -9.32 -16.24
CA TYR A 5 15.57 -8.91 -15.12
C TYR A 5 14.84 -7.85 -14.30
N TYR A 6 14.14 -8.28 -13.25
CA TYR A 6 13.73 -7.35 -12.20
C TYR A 6 14.99 -6.87 -11.46
N THR A 7 15.32 -5.60 -11.60
CA THR A 7 16.43 -5.00 -10.86
C THR A 7 15.92 -4.49 -9.52
N LEU A 8 16.49 -5.01 -8.43
CA LEU A 8 16.21 -4.53 -7.09
C LEU A 8 16.65 -3.07 -6.96
N THR A 9 15.79 -2.26 -6.35
CA THR A 9 16.16 -0.91 -5.93
C THR A 9 17.27 -0.98 -4.88
N SER A 10 17.94 0.15 -4.60
CA SER A 10 18.91 0.23 -3.50
C SER A 10 18.30 -0.20 -2.16
N TYR A 11 17.06 0.19 -1.88
CA TYR A 11 16.31 -0.29 -0.73
C TYR A 11 16.02 -1.80 -0.80
N GLY A 12 15.62 -2.31 -1.96
CA GLY A 12 15.36 -3.75 -2.15
C GLY A 12 16.60 -4.61 -1.88
N LYS A 13 17.79 -4.16 -2.29
CA LYS A 13 19.07 -4.83 -1.99
C LYS A 13 19.35 -4.85 -0.48
N ARG A 14 19.24 -3.69 0.19
CA ARG A 14 19.43 -3.57 1.65
C ARG A 14 18.46 -4.43 2.45
N VAL A 15 17.19 -4.52 2.01
CA VAL A 15 16.19 -5.40 2.65
C VAL A 15 16.53 -6.87 2.47
N LEU A 16 17.01 -7.28 1.29
CA LEU A 16 17.41 -8.67 1.06
C LEU A 16 18.64 -9.08 1.87
N GLU A 17 19.61 -8.18 2.04
CA GLU A 17 20.76 -8.39 2.93
C GLU A 17 20.29 -8.56 4.38
N GLU A 18 19.42 -7.66 4.86
CA GLU A 18 18.88 -7.71 6.22
C GLU A 18 18.09 -9.01 6.49
N ILE A 19 17.22 -9.41 5.56
CA ILE A 19 16.41 -10.63 5.70
C ILE A 19 17.30 -11.88 5.76
N ARG A 20 18.39 -11.92 4.98
CA ARG A 20 19.36 -13.02 5.02
C ARG A 20 20.06 -13.14 6.38
N GLU A 21 20.30 -12.01 7.05
CA GLU A 21 20.94 -11.97 8.36
C GLU A 21 19.98 -12.30 9.51
N ARG A 22 18.72 -11.80 9.47
CA ARG A 22 17.81 -11.86 10.62
C ARG A 22 16.67 -12.86 10.51
N ASN A 23 16.24 -13.24 9.31
CA ASN A 23 15.10 -14.15 9.05
C ASN A 23 13.86 -13.90 9.93
N LYS A 24 13.57 -12.64 10.28
CA LYS A 24 12.45 -12.23 11.13
C LYS A 24 11.44 -11.42 10.32
N LYS A 25 10.14 -11.65 10.56
CA LYS A 25 9.07 -10.85 9.98
C LYS A 25 9.12 -9.42 10.54
N VAL A 26 8.86 -8.43 9.68
CA VAL A 26 8.88 -7.00 10.03
C VAL A 26 7.45 -6.48 10.19
N PRO A 27 6.96 -6.28 11.42
CA PRO A 27 5.59 -5.80 11.65
C PRO A 27 5.46 -4.32 11.31
N ALA A 28 4.36 -3.93 10.63
CA ALA A 28 4.05 -2.54 10.34
C ALA A 28 4.01 -1.68 11.61
N PHE A 29 3.37 -2.18 12.67
CA PHE A 29 3.27 -1.49 13.96
C PHE A 29 4.62 -1.25 14.62
N GLY A 30 5.57 -2.19 14.48
CA GLY A 30 6.92 -2.00 15.03
C GLY A 30 7.69 -0.89 14.29
N VAL A 31 7.49 -0.77 12.98
CA VAL A 31 8.03 0.36 12.20
C VAL A 31 7.30 1.67 12.54
N LYS A 32 5.98 1.62 12.73
CA LYS A 32 5.14 2.75 13.14
C LYS A 32 5.56 3.30 14.51
N ALA A 33 5.92 2.44 15.45
CA ALA A 33 6.45 2.85 16.75
C ALA A 33 7.71 3.73 16.62
N ILE A 34 8.60 3.36 15.69
CA ILE A 34 9.82 4.10 15.39
C ILE A 34 9.49 5.44 14.71
N THR A 35 8.63 5.43 13.70
CA THR A 35 8.34 6.66 12.93
C THR A 35 7.48 7.65 13.73
N MET A 36 6.57 7.19 14.58
CA MET A 36 5.72 8.05 15.41
C MET A 36 6.48 8.71 16.56
N SER A 37 7.54 8.11 17.08
CA SER A 37 8.40 8.76 18.09
C SER A 37 8.99 10.11 17.64
N ARG A 38 8.90 10.44 16.35
CA ARG A 38 9.37 11.69 15.75
C ARG A 38 8.25 12.63 15.33
N MET A 39 6.99 12.24 15.50
CA MET A 39 5.84 13.12 15.24
C MET A 39 5.52 13.93 16.49
N GLU A 40 5.35 15.24 16.35
CA GLU A 40 4.94 16.10 17.47
C GLU A 40 3.58 15.62 18.03
N TYR A 41 3.48 15.49 19.35
CA TYR A 41 2.27 15.11 20.09
C TYR A 41 1.74 13.68 19.90
N PHE A 42 2.54 12.78 19.31
CA PHE A 42 2.17 11.36 19.20
C PHE A 42 3.12 10.45 19.99
N ALA A 43 2.56 9.63 20.87
CA ALA A 43 3.28 8.54 21.53
C ALA A 43 2.87 7.19 20.92
N PRO A 44 3.82 6.30 20.62
CA PRO A 44 3.50 4.96 20.16
C PRO A 44 2.83 4.15 21.28
N GLN A 45 1.94 3.22 20.91
CA GLN A 45 1.30 2.31 21.85
C GLN A 45 2.34 1.36 22.48
N PRO A 46 2.22 1.01 23.78
CA PRO A 46 3.13 0.07 24.43
C PRO A 46 3.31 -1.25 23.66
N ASP A 47 2.21 -1.84 23.19
CA ASP A 47 2.24 -3.09 22.44
C ASP A 47 3.03 -2.96 21.12
N TRP A 48 3.02 -1.79 20.48
CA TRP A 48 3.78 -1.56 19.26
C TRP A 48 5.28 -1.44 19.54
N ILE A 49 5.66 -0.87 20.68
CA ILE A 49 7.04 -0.85 21.16
C ILE A 49 7.50 -2.28 21.43
N GLN A 50 6.69 -3.07 22.13
CA GLN A 50 7.00 -4.48 22.40
C GLN A 50 7.18 -5.26 21.09
N TYR A 51 6.28 -5.08 20.10
CA TYR A 51 6.46 -5.68 18.77
C TYR A 51 7.76 -5.25 18.09
N ALA A 52 8.20 -4.01 18.27
CA ALA A 52 9.45 -3.52 17.71
C ALA A 52 10.67 -4.12 18.41
N GLU A 53 10.62 -4.31 19.73
CA GLU A 53 11.70 -4.91 20.54
C GLU A 53 11.84 -6.42 20.27
N GLU A 54 10.73 -7.17 20.31
CA GLU A 54 10.71 -8.62 19.99
C GLU A 54 11.25 -8.90 18.58
N ARG A 55 11.05 -7.95 17.68
CA ARG A 55 11.52 -7.99 16.30
C ARG A 55 12.77 -7.14 16.08
N GLU A 56 13.53 -6.82 17.12
CA GLU A 56 14.82 -6.11 17.15
C GLU A 56 14.91 -4.90 16.19
N LEU A 57 13.77 -4.25 15.94
CA LEU A 57 13.70 -2.97 15.26
C LEU A 57 14.11 -1.85 16.23
N LEU A 58 13.94 -2.08 17.53
CA LEU A 58 14.45 -1.28 18.63
C LEU A 58 15.51 -2.05 19.42
N GLY A 59 16.51 -1.34 19.95
CA GLY A 59 17.49 -1.83 20.90
C GLY A 59 17.93 -0.73 21.84
N ASN A 60 17.92 -1.00 23.15
CA ASN A 60 18.27 -0.02 24.21
C ASN A 60 17.50 1.31 24.09
N GLY A 61 16.23 1.28 23.67
CA GLY A 61 15.40 2.47 23.49
C GLY A 61 15.64 3.26 22.20
N PHE A 62 16.52 2.81 21.30
CA PHE A 62 16.81 3.47 20.02
C PHE A 62 16.52 2.56 18.82
N PRO A 63 16.21 3.13 17.63
CA PRO A 63 16.09 2.36 16.39
C PRO A 63 17.40 1.64 16.02
N SER A 64 17.31 0.31 15.84
CA SER A 64 18.41 -0.53 15.38
C SER A 64 18.76 -0.24 13.91
N LYS A 65 19.82 -0.85 13.37
CA LYS A 65 20.15 -0.75 11.93
C LYS A 65 18.96 -1.16 11.05
N ALA A 66 18.26 -2.23 11.43
CA ALA A 66 17.06 -2.69 10.74
C ALA A 66 15.90 -1.70 10.94
N GLY A 67 15.66 -1.25 12.17
CA GLY A 67 14.63 -0.23 12.47
C GLY A 67 14.78 1.04 11.63
N ARG A 68 16.01 1.55 11.50
CA ARG A 68 16.33 2.72 10.66
C ARG A 68 16.09 2.45 9.18
N LEU A 69 16.48 1.28 8.67
CA LEU A 69 16.21 0.89 7.29
C LEU A 69 14.71 0.94 6.98
N TYR A 70 13.88 0.31 7.81
CA TYR A 70 12.44 0.25 7.57
C TYR A 70 11.74 1.59 7.81
N ALA A 71 12.18 2.39 8.78
CA ALA A 71 11.69 3.76 8.95
C ALA A 71 12.01 4.63 7.72
N GLN A 72 13.21 4.52 7.15
CA GLN A 72 13.59 5.20 5.90
C GLN A 72 12.71 4.76 4.73
N ILE A 73 12.44 3.45 4.59
CA ILE A 73 11.57 2.92 3.53
C ILE A 73 10.15 3.48 3.68
N ALA A 74 9.57 3.38 4.88
CA ALA A 74 8.24 3.91 5.18
C ALA A 74 8.12 5.43 4.92
N SER A 75 9.23 6.15 5.03
CA SER A 75 9.28 7.60 4.89
C SER A 75 9.50 8.08 3.44
N ARG A 76 10.27 7.31 2.65
CA ARG A 76 10.82 7.78 1.37
C ARG A 76 10.28 7.05 0.15
N VAL A 77 9.81 5.81 0.30
CA VAL A 77 9.36 5.01 -0.85
C VAL A 77 7.91 5.32 -1.15
N MET A 78 7.62 5.65 -2.42
CA MET A 78 6.25 5.81 -2.90
C MET A 78 5.46 4.51 -2.68
N ARG A 79 4.30 4.64 -2.04
CA ARG A 79 3.39 3.52 -1.81
C ARG A 79 2.57 3.25 -3.07
N LEU A 80 2.80 2.08 -3.66
CA LEU A 80 1.96 1.54 -4.73
C LEU A 80 1.20 0.35 -4.16
N PRO A 81 -0.11 0.50 -3.85
CA PRO A 81 -0.83 -0.53 -3.14
C PRO A 81 -0.93 -1.86 -3.91
N PHE A 82 -0.87 -2.94 -3.14
CA PHE A 82 -1.26 -4.29 -3.56
C PHE A 82 -2.48 -4.70 -2.74
N ILE A 83 -3.54 -5.12 -3.44
CA ILE A 83 -4.78 -5.61 -2.82
C ILE A 83 -5.11 -6.97 -3.42
N ASN A 84 -5.18 -7.99 -2.57
CA ASN A 84 -5.73 -9.29 -2.91
C ASN A 84 -7.18 -9.40 -2.43
N GLU A 85 -7.81 -10.54 -2.68
CA GLU A 85 -9.18 -10.82 -2.24
C GLU A 85 -9.38 -10.64 -0.73
N GLU A 86 -8.47 -11.18 0.09
CA GLU A 86 -8.51 -11.06 1.55
C GLU A 86 -8.48 -9.60 2.02
N MET A 87 -7.52 -8.81 1.52
CA MET A 87 -7.42 -7.39 1.82
C MET A 87 -8.65 -6.61 1.37
N ARG A 88 -9.22 -6.96 0.22
CA ARG A 88 -10.47 -6.36 -0.28
C ARG A 88 -11.62 -6.62 0.69
N GLU A 89 -11.76 -7.84 1.20
CA GLU A 89 -12.84 -8.15 2.14
C GLU A 89 -12.66 -7.39 3.47
N VAL A 90 -11.43 -7.40 4.01
CA VAL A 90 -11.12 -6.71 5.26
C VAL A 90 -11.36 -5.21 5.14
N ILE A 91 -10.83 -4.54 4.10
CA ILE A 91 -11.04 -3.09 3.93
C ILE A 91 -12.52 -2.73 3.68
N GLN A 92 -13.30 -3.62 3.05
CA GLN A 92 -14.73 -3.37 2.86
C GLN A 92 -15.53 -3.38 4.16
N SER A 93 -15.09 -4.14 5.16
CA SER A 93 -15.73 -4.19 6.49
C SER A 93 -15.55 -2.91 7.32
N ILE A 94 -14.54 -2.08 7.01
CA ILE A 94 -14.25 -0.84 7.75
C ILE A 94 -15.15 0.29 7.23
N PRO A 95 -15.96 0.96 8.07
CA PRO A 95 -16.88 2.01 7.62
C PRO A 95 -16.13 3.26 7.11
N TYR A 96 -16.77 4.04 6.24
CA TYR A 96 -16.15 5.22 5.61
C TYR A 96 -15.88 6.36 6.62
N ASP A 97 -16.78 6.59 7.56
CA ASP A 97 -16.79 7.87 8.31
C ASP A 97 -16.45 7.73 9.80
N ARG A 98 -16.07 6.53 10.26
CA ARG A 98 -15.75 6.31 11.68
C ARG A 98 -14.76 5.18 11.88
N ALA A 99 -14.10 5.18 13.04
CA ALA A 99 -13.30 4.04 13.47
C ALA A 99 -14.19 2.84 13.84
N ILE A 100 -13.65 1.64 13.70
CA ILE A 100 -14.31 0.37 14.05
C ILE A 100 -13.35 -0.48 14.91
N PRO A 101 -13.82 -1.11 16.00
CA PRO A 101 -12.98 -2.00 16.79
C PRO A 101 -12.70 -3.32 16.06
N PHE A 102 -11.52 -3.90 16.30
CA PHE A 102 -11.12 -5.22 15.80
C PHE A 102 -12.20 -6.28 16.01
N LYS A 103 -12.80 -6.32 17.20
CA LYS A 103 -13.87 -7.27 17.54
C LYS A 103 -15.05 -7.18 16.57
N LYS A 104 -15.42 -5.97 16.15
CA LYS A 104 -16.54 -5.78 15.21
C LYS A 104 -16.18 -6.18 13.78
N ILE A 105 -14.94 -5.95 13.35
CA ILE A 105 -14.42 -6.47 12.08
C ILE A 105 -14.53 -8.00 12.07
N LYS A 106 -14.08 -8.65 13.15
CA LYS A 106 -14.18 -10.11 13.33
C LYS A 106 -15.63 -10.60 13.26
N GLU A 107 -16.56 -9.93 13.93
CA GLU A 107 -17.99 -10.27 13.84
C GLU A 107 -18.54 -10.19 12.41
N ILE A 108 -18.12 -9.18 11.62
CA ILE A 108 -18.57 -9.01 10.23
C ILE A 108 -18.02 -10.10 9.31
N LEU A 109 -16.75 -10.48 9.50
CA LEU A 109 -16.07 -11.48 8.67
C LEU A 109 -16.31 -12.93 9.13
N GLY A 110 -16.87 -13.12 10.32
CA GLY A 110 -17.12 -14.42 10.93
C GLY A 110 -15.83 -15.20 11.17
N GLU A 111 -15.92 -16.53 11.09
CA GLU A 111 -14.79 -17.45 11.32
C GLU A 111 -13.89 -17.64 10.08
N LYS A 112 -14.09 -16.85 9.02
CA LYS A 112 -13.35 -16.99 7.77
C LYS A 112 -11.83 -16.82 7.94
N TYR A 113 -11.44 -15.97 8.89
CA TYR A 113 -10.04 -15.70 9.21
C TYR A 113 -9.85 -15.84 10.72
N ASN A 114 -8.75 -16.49 11.12
CA ASN A 114 -8.33 -16.45 12.52
C ASN A 114 -7.77 -15.06 12.89
N ASP A 115 -7.65 -14.79 14.19
CA ASP A 115 -7.29 -13.46 14.69
C ASP A 115 -5.90 -13.01 14.24
N GLU A 116 -4.92 -13.93 14.21
CA GLU A 116 -3.56 -13.64 13.74
C GLU A 116 -3.57 -13.21 12.27
N LYS A 117 -4.29 -13.94 11.43
CA LYS A 117 -4.40 -13.69 9.99
C LYS A 117 -5.11 -12.36 9.71
N LEU A 118 -6.18 -12.06 10.44
CA LEU A 118 -6.89 -10.80 10.32
C LEU A 118 -6.02 -9.62 10.76
N LYS A 119 -5.29 -9.75 11.89
CA LYS A 119 -4.33 -8.73 12.35
C LYS A 119 -3.20 -8.51 11.33
N ASP A 120 -2.63 -9.58 10.77
CA ASP A 120 -1.60 -9.49 9.71
C ASP A 120 -2.12 -8.74 8.48
N THR A 121 -3.37 -8.98 8.06
CA THR A 121 -3.98 -8.27 6.94
C THR A 121 -4.25 -6.79 7.24
N LEU A 122 -4.72 -6.46 8.44
CA LEU A 122 -4.87 -5.08 8.89
C LEU A 122 -3.51 -4.36 8.93
N MET A 123 -2.45 -5.01 9.42
CA MET A 123 -1.08 -4.47 9.39
C MET A 123 -0.59 -4.22 7.98
N LYS A 124 -0.92 -5.08 7.01
CA LYS A 124 -0.57 -4.87 5.59
C LYS A 124 -1.34 -3.70 4.96
N LEU A 125 -2.59 -3.47 5.37
CA LEU A 125 -3.38 -2.31 4.92
C LEU A 125 -2.84 -1.00 5.54
N ASP A 126 -2.46 -1.02 6.82
CA ASP A 126 -1.84 0.12 7.53
C ASP A 126 -0.46 0.45 6.96
N ALA A 127 0.38 -0.55 6.66
CA ALA A 127 1.68 -0.34 6.00
C ALA A 127 1.57 0.35 4.63
N GLN A 128 0.46 0.11 3.92
CA GLN A 128 0.13 0.74 2.64
C GLN A 128 -0.54 2.11 2.80
N ALA A 129 -0.73 2.60 4.03
CA ALA A 129 -1.42 3.83 4.39
C ALA A 129 -2.87 3.92 3.85
N LEU A 130 -3.55 2.76 3.78
CA LEU A 130 -4.97 2.69 3.41
C LEU A 130 -5.90 2.71 4.62
N ILE A 131 -5.38 2.31 5.77
CA ILE A 131 -6.07 2.43 7.05
C ILE A 131 -5.09 2.99 8.08
N ASP A 132 -5.62 3.55 9.15
CA ASP A 132 -4.86 3.84 10.36
C ASP A 132 -5.32 2.88 11.46
N ALA A 133 -4.36 2.14 12.00
CA ALA A 133 -4.51 1.54 13.33
C ALA A 133 -4.38 2.64 14.40
N LEU A 134 -5.37 2.70 15.27
CA LEU A 134 -5.51 3.62 16.40
C LEU A 134 -5.34 2.87 17.73
N PRO A 135 -5.27 3.58 18.87
CA PRO A 135 -5.27 2.94 20.19
C PRO A 135 -6.48 2.00 20.38
N GLU A 136 -6.35 1.05 21.32
CA GLU A 136 -7.42 0.11 21.69
C GLU A 136 -7.92 -0.78 20.53
N ASP A 137 -7.03 -1.19 19.62
CA ASP A 137 -7.35 -2.07 18.48
C ASP A 137 -8.49 -1.50 17.59
N MET A 138 -8.50 -0.18 17.42
CA MET A 138 -9.44 0.54 16.55
C MET A 138 -8.83 0.81 15.17
N TYR A 139 -9.64 0.77 14.12
CA TYR A 139 -9.19 0.96 12.73
C TYR A 139 -10.09 1.94 11.98
N VAL A 140 -9.50 2.83 11.18
CA VAL A 140 -10.21 3.81 10.36
C VAL A 140 -9.60 3.88 8.95
N LEU A 141 -10.40 4.23 7.93
CA LEU A 141 -9.89 4.44 6.58
C LEU A 141 -9.18 5.80 6.47
N THR A 142 -8.02 5.82 5.83
CA THR A 142 -7.40 7.08 5.37
C THR A 142 -8.18 7.63 4.17
N GLU A 143 -7.95 8.88 3.77
CA GLU A 143 -8.59 9.45 2.56
C GLU A 143 -8.25 8.66 1.30
N ALA A 144 -6.99 8.21 1.17
CA ALA A 144 -6.57 7.30 0.10
C ALA A 144 -7.29 5.94 0.24
N GLY A 145 -7.41 5.42 1.46
CA GLY A 145 -8.15 4.21 1.80
C GLY A 145 -9.60 4.23 1.35
N LYS A 146 -10.31 5.34 1.59
CA LYS A 146 -11.70 5.54 1.15
C LYS A 146 -11.83 5.45 -0.37
N LYS A 147 -10.93 6.12 -1.10
CA LYS A 147 -10.91 6.08 -2.57
C LYS A 147 -10.59 4.70 -3.11
N ILE A 148 -9.58 4.02 -2.57
CA ILE A 148 -9.24 2.63 -2.94
C ILE A 148 -10.41 1.70 -2.63
N LYS A 149 -10.99 1.79 -1.43
CA LYS A 149 -12.15 0.99 -1.03
C LYS A 149 -13.30 1.17 -2.03
N ARG A 150 -13.60 2.42 -2.42
CA ARG A 150 -14.65 2.71 -3.41
C ARG A 150 -14.30 2.16 -4.79
N ALA A 151 -13.07 2.38 -5.24
CA ALA A 151 -12.59 1.93 -6.54
C ALA A 151 -12.68 0.41 -6.72
N ILE A 152 -12.35 -0.38 -5.69
CA ILE A 152 -12.32 -1.84 -5.81
C ILE A 152 -13.69 -2.50 -5.65
N GLN A 153 -14.77 -1.75 -5.37
CA GLN A 153 -16.13 -2.29 -5.29
C GLN A 153 -16.60 -2.86 -6.62
N VAL A 154 -16.18 -2.27 -7.75
CA VAL A 154 -16.59 -2.69 -9.10
C VAL A 154 -15.90 -3.97 -9.58
N VAL A 155 -14.87 -4.43 -8.87
CA VAL A 155 -14.08 -5.61 -9.25
C VAL A 155 -14.94 -6.86 -9.08
N PRO A 156 -14.98 -7.82 -10.04
CA PRO A 156 -15.76 -9.05 -9.89
C PRO A 156 -15.44 -9.81 -8.60
N LEU A 157 -16.45 -10.42 -7.98
CA LEU A 157 -16.26 -11.32 -6.83
C LEU A 157 -15.39 -12.53 -7.22
N GLY A 158 -14.63 -13.08 -6.28
CA GLY A 158 -13.69 -14.18 -6.55
C GLY A 158 -12.36 -13.78 -7.19
N THR A 159 -12.16 -12.49 -7.49
CA THR A 159 -10.89 -11.99 -8.06
C THR A 159 -9.78 -12.02 -7.02
N LYS A 160 -8.82 -12.94 -7.19
CA LYS A 160 -7.73 -13.17 -6.22
C LYS A 160 -6.77 -11.99 -6.06
N ILE A 161 -6.45 -11.30 -7.16
CA ILE A 161 -5.55 -10.14 -7.19
C ILE A 161 -6.32 -8.97 -7.78
N VAL A 162 -6.64 -8.00 -6.93
CA VAL A 162 -7.56 -6.90 -7.19
C VAL A 162 -6.82 -5.66 -7.68
N LEU A 163 -5.72 -5.29 -7.02
CA LEU A 163 -4.88 -4.16 -7.38
C LEU A 163 -3.41 -4.55 -7.23
N THR A 164 -2.57 -4.12 -8.15
CA THR A 164 -1.13 -4.40 -8.15
C THR A 164 -0.35 -3.11 -8.32
N PRO A 165 0.92 -3.08 -7.88
CA PRO A 165 1.83 -1.98 -8.20
C PRO A 165 1.99 -1.73 -9.71
N GLY A 166 1.88 -2.79 -10.54
CA GLY A 166 1.91 -2.69 -12.00
C GLY A 166 0.72 -1.90 -12.56
N ILE A 167 -0.50 -2.22 -12.12
CA ILE A 167 -1.70 -1.44 -12.45
C ILE A 167 -1.55 0.02 -12.00
N CYS A 168 -1.06 0.25 -10.78
CA CYS A 168 -0.85 1.62 -10.27
C CYS A 168 0.11 2.42 -11.17
N ARG A 169 1.22 1.82 -11.61
CA ARG A 169 2.18 2.47 -12.53
C ARG A 169 1.55 2.78 -13.88
N ILE A 170 0.77 1.86 -14.44
CA ILE A 170 0.05 2.08 -15.70
C ILE A 170 -0.93 3.25 -15.55
N LEU A 171 -1.72 3.29 -14.48
CA LEU A 171 -2.69 4.37 -14.25
C LEU A 171 -2.01 5.74 -14.07
N LEU A 172 -0.90 5.81 -13.32
CA LEU A 172 -0.10 7.03 -13.18
C LEU A 172 0.49 7.48 -14.52
N ALA A 173 1.02 6.55 -15.32
CA ALA A 173 1.56 6.86 -16.63
C ALA A 173 0.47 7.37 -17.60
N ILE A 174 -0.74 6.79 -17.57
CA ILE A 174 -1.88 7.32 -18.35
C ILE A 174 -2.24 8.74 -17.89
N ASN A 175 -2.27 9.00 -16.58
CA ASN A 175 -2.53 10.33 -16.04
C ASN A 175 -1.46 11.35 -16.47
N GLU A 176 -0.19 10.97 -16.46
CA GLU A 176 0.92 11.81 -16.90
C GLU A 176 0.82 12.17 -18.39
N MET A 177 0.49 11.20 -19.25
CA MET A 177 0.40 11.42 -20.70
C MET A 177 -0.83 12.24 -21.11
N MET A 178 -1.98 11.97 -20.49
CA MET A 178 -3.26 12.41 -21.02
C MET A 178 -3.89 13.54 -20.22
N GLY A 179 -3.57 13.64 -18.92
CA GLY A 179 -4.22 14.57 -18.01
C GLY A 179 -5.73 14.36 -17.89
N VAL A 180 -6.37 15.18 -17.06
CA VAL A 180 -7.83 15.21 -16.89
C VAL A 180 -8.42 16.19 -17.89
N ASP A 181 -9.38 15.74 -18.69
CA ASP A 181 -10.10 16.59 -19.64
C ASP A 181 -11.20 17.45 -18.96
N GLU A 182 -11.80 18.35 -19.74
CA GLU A 182 -12.87 19.26 -19.28
C GLU A 182 -14.09 18.54 -18.70
N ARG A 183 -14.32 17.28 -19.08
CA ARG A 183 -15.43 16.44 -18.59
C ARG A 183 -15.02 15.58 -17.40
N ARG A 184 -13.88 15.87 -16.79
CA ARG A 184 -13.26 15.10 -15.69
C ARG A 184 -13.00 13.64 -16.07
N ARG A 185 -12.62 13.39 -17.32
CA ARG A 185 -12.26 12.05 -17.82
C ARG A 185 -10.79 12.02 -18.22
N ILE A 186 -10.20 10.84 -18.16
CA ILE A 186 -8.88 10.58 -18.74
C ILE A 186 -9.09 9.63 -19.92
N LYS A 187 -8.77 10.10 -21.13
CA LYS A 187 -8.80 9.28 -22.35
C LYS A 187 -7.65 8.28 -22.33
N LEU A 188 -7.81 7.14 -22.99
CA LEU A 188 -6.69 6.22 -23.17
C LEU A 188 -5.74 6.74 -24.25
N PRO A 189 -4.40 6.68 -24.02
CA PRO A 189 -3.43 7.08 -25.02
C PRO A 189 -3.45 6.10 -26.20
N GLN A 190 -3.33 6.64 -27.42
CA GLN A 190 -3.18 5.81 -28.63
C GLN A 190 -1.80 5.14 -28.69
N ASN A 191 -0.77 5.79 -28.14
CA ASN A 191 0.59 5.31 -28.13
C ASN A 191 0.87 4.39 -26.92
N LEU A 192 0.46 3.11 -27.02
CA LEU A 192 0.69 2.13 -25.94
C LEU A 192 2.18 1.84 -25.71
N LYS A 193 3.04 2.02 -26.72
CA LYS A 193 4.49 1.81 -26.60
C LYS A 193 5.11 2.86 -25.67
N GLU A 194 4.72 4.12 -25.83
CA GLU A 194 5.14 5.20 -24.94
C GLU A 194 4.56 5.05 -23.53
N LEU A 195 3.29 4.66 -23.42
CA LEU A 195 2.67 4.35 -22.13
C LEU A 195 3.45 3.28 -21.36
N LYS A 196 3.85 2.20 -22.04
CA LYS A 196 4.70 1.16 -21.45
C LYS A 196 6.02 1.74 -20.94
N ASN A 197 6.70 2.55 -21.75
CA ASN A 197 7.98 3.15 -21.39
C ASN A 197 7.85 4.02 -20.12
N ILE A 198 6.82 4.87 -20.04
CA ILE A 198 6.58 5.72 -18.85
C ILE A 198 6.24 4.87 -17.62
N SER A 199 5.47 3.79 -17.79
CA SER A 199 5.15 2.88 -16.69
C SER A 199 6.38 2.12 -16.14
N GLY A 200 7.47 2.05 -16.93
CA GLY A 200 8.71 1.35 -16.57
C GLY A 200 8.55 -0.16 -16.40
N LEU A 201 7.54 -0.76 -17.06
CA LEU A 201 7.27 -2.20 -17.04
C LEU A 201 7.89 -2.88 -18.27
N SER A 202 8.26 -4.16 -18.12
CA SER A 202 8.61 -5.01 -19.26
C SER A 202 7.36 -5.32 -20.10
N ASP A 203 7.56 -5.74 -21.35
CA ASP A 203 6.49 -6.01 -22.31
C ASP A 203 5.48 -7.02 -21.75
N SER A 204 5.95 -8.16 -21.26
CA SER A 204 5.09 -9.22 -20.70
C SER A 204 4.30 -8.74 -19.48
N THR A 205 4.95 -8.01 -18.57
CA THR A 205 4.30 -7.52 -17.35
C THR A 205 3.30 -6.41 -17.67
N PHE A 206 3.63 -5.52 -18.61
CA PHE A 206 2.74 -4.46 -19.04
C PHE A 206 1.46 -5.04 -19.64
N GLU A 207 1.57 -5.99 -20.57
CA GLU A 207 0.42 -6.63 -21.22
C GLU A 207 -0.49 -7.33 -20.21
N GLU A 208 0.10 -8.09 -19.27
CA GLU A 208 -0.65 -8.79 -18.23
C GLU A 208 -1.40 -7.81 -17.30
N GLU A 209 -0.69 -6.80 -16.79
CA GLU A 209 -1.25 -5.83 -15.85
C GLU A 209 -2.27 -4.91 -16.52
N PHE A 210 -2.06 -4.53 -17.79
CA PHE A 210 -3.03 -3.75 -18.56
C PHE A 210 -4.32 -4.55 -18.78
N LEU A 211 -4.21 -5.83 -19.15
CA LEU A 211 -5.38 -6.70 -19.30
C LEU A 211 -6.08 -6.94 -17.94
N ARG A 212 -5.31 -7.08 -16.86
CA ARG A 212 -5.85 -7.19 -15.49
C ARG A 212 -6.61 -5.90 -15.09
N ALA A 213 -6.06 -4.72 -15.38
CA ALA A 213 -6.72 -3.44 -15.13
C ALA A 213 -8.05 -3.30 -15.89
N LYS A 214 -8.13 -3.80 -17.13
CA LYS A 214 -9.38 -3.85 -17.92
C LYS A 214 -10.39 -4.82 -17.31
N ARG A 215 -9.97 -6.04 -16.95
CA ARG A 215 -10.83 -7.06 -16.30
C ARG A 215 -11.38 -6.57 -14.95
N ASN A 216 -10.56 -5.85 -14.19
CA ASN A 216 -10.93 -5.27 -12.90
C ASN A 216 -11.72 -3.96 -13.05
N ARG A 217 -12.05 -3.57 -14.29
CA ARG A 217 -12.84 -2.37 -14.61
C ARG A 217 -12.22 -1.08 -14.08
N PHE A 218 -10.90 -0.93 -14.12
CA PHE A 218 -10.23 0.36 -13.90
C PHE A 218 -9.99 1.09 -15.23
N ILE A 219 -9.78 0.33 -16.30
CA ILE A 219 -9.53 0.81 -17.65
C ILE A 219 -10.65 0.32 -18.58
N GLY A 220 -11.25 1.24 -19.34
CA GLY A 220 -12.27 0.94 -20.34
C GLY A 220 -11.69 0.70 -21.74
N THR A 221 -12.52 0.86 -22.77
CA THR A 221 -12.09 0.73 -24.17
C THR A 221 -11.36 1.98 -24.66
N ASN A 222 -11.88 3.16 -24.32
CA ASN A 222 -11.40 4.45 -24.82
C ASN A 222 -10.99 5.43 -23.71
N SER A 223 -11.27 5.11 -22.45
CA SER A 223 -11.02 5.98 -21.30
C SER A 223 -10.83 5.19 -20.01
N ILE A 224 -10.28 5.85 -19.00
CA ILE A 224 -10.26 5.37 -17.62
C ILE A 224 -11.69 5.41 -17.05
N PHE A 225 -12.06 4.40 -16.26
CA PHE A 225 -13.31 4.40 -15.50
C PHE A 225 -13.18 5.20 -14.20
N GLU A 226 -14.30 5.56 -13.56
CA GLU A 226 -14.30 6.28 -12.28
C GLU A 226 -13.48 5.55 -11.20
N SER A 227 -13.54 4.22 -11.15
CA SER A 227 -12.70 3.38 -10.28
C SER A 227 -11.20 3.58 -10.52
N GLY A 228 -10.77 3.70 -11.79
CA GLY A 228 -9.38 4.01 -12.13
C GLY A 228 -8.99 5.44 -11.75
N MET A 229 -9.90 6.41 -11.91
CA MET A 229 -9.70 7.79 -11.45
C MET A 229 -9.49 7.86 -9.95
N LEU A 230 -10.33 7.18 -9.17
CA LEU A 230 -10.21 7.11 -7.71
C LEU A 230 -8.88 6.49 -7.27
N ILE A 231 -8.36 5.49 -8.00
CA ILE A 231 -7.03 4.93 -7.73
C ILE A 231 -5.95 5.98 -8.00
N ILE A 232 -6.02 6.71 -9.11
CA ILE A 232 -5.06 7.79 -9.43
C ILE A 232 -5.06 8.84 -8.32
N GLU A 233 -6.23 9.32 -7.92
CA GLU A 233 -6.38 10.29 -6.83
C GLU A 233 -5.78 9.76 -5.52
N ALA A 234 -6.07 8.51 -5.16
CA ALA A 234 -5.48 7.87 -3.98
C ALA A 234 -3.95 7.81 -4.06
N LEU A 235 -3.39 7.46 -5.22
CA LEU A 235 -1.94 7.39 -5.42
C LEU A 235 -1.29 8.77 -5.31
N LEU A 236 -1.93 9.82 -5.82
CA LEU A 236 -1.46 11.19 -5.69
C LEU A 236 -1.49 11.64 -4.22
N GLU A 237 -2.50 11.23 -3.44
CA GLU A 237 -2.52 11.48 -1.98
C GLU A 237 -1.41 10.73 -1.26
N LEU A 238 -1.24 9.43 -1.53
CA LEU A 238 -0.18 8.60 -0.95
C LEU A 238 1.21 9.16 -1.26
N SER A 239 1.41 9.80 -2.41
CA SER A 239 2.68 10.43 -2.78
C SER A 239 3.05 11.65 -1.93
N LYS A 240 2.03 12.30 -1.33
CA LYS A 240 2.19 13.44 -0.40
C LYS A 240 2.46 12.98 1.03
N ILE A 241 2.09 11.74 1.39
CA ILE A 241 2.39 11.14 2.69
C ILE A 241 3.88 10.78 2.74
N ARG A 242 4.72 11.80 2.92
CA ARG A 242 6.13 11.68 3.28
C ARG A 242 6.24 12.02 4.75
N VAL A 243 6.28 11.01 5.61
CA VAL A 243 6.80 11.20 6.96
C VAL A 243 8.29 11.49 6.75
N ILE A 244 8.74 12.73 6.98
CA ILE A 244 10.16 13.04 6.91
C ILE A 244 10.79 12.48 8.18
N TRP A 245 11.16 11.19 8.15
CA TRP A 245 12.04 10.63 9.17
C TRP A 245 13.47 11.01 8.81
N GLU A 246 14.00 12.00 9.52
CA GLU A 246 15.40 12.43 9.45
C GLU A 246 16.16 11.95 10.68
N GLU A 247 17.38 11.51 10.45
CA GLU A 247 18.30 11.11 11.50
C GLU A 247 18.96 12.37 12.06
N ILE A 248 18.66 12.71 13.31
CA ILE A 248 19.49 13.68 14.03
C ILE A 248 20.80 12.95 14.33
N THR A 249 21.86 13.28 13.60
CA THR A 249 23.22 12.95 14.03
C THR A 249 23.47 13.71 15.32
N VAL A 250 23.48 12.97 16.44
CA VAL A 250 23.95 13.46 17.74
C VAL A 250 25.44 13.17 17.84
#